data_AF-A0A961IS83-F1
#
_entry.id   AF-A0A961IS83-F1
#
_cell.length_a   1.000
_cell.length_b   1.000
_cell.length_c   1.000
_cell.angle_alpha   90.00
_cell.angle_beta   90.00
_cell.angle_gamma   90.00
#
_symmetry.space_group_name_H-M   'P 1'
#
loop_
_entity.id
_entity.type
_entity.pdbx_description
1 polymer ?
#
loop_
_entity_poly.entity_id
_entity_poly.type
_entity_poly.pdbx_seq_one_letter_code
_entity_poly.pdbx_strand_id
1 'polypeptide(L)'
;MGPFWRQALRGAATTTLLLLAGGCLYNPETESTPELSLLGISAVTCPEVSIDSAAIQVTGTGDSIATDGVVTLREAITAAETDAASGDAPAGNGADVIDLTAVTGIISLSASLPSITTQISLIGYCPSPLAISGASLYRLLHVSGGNLSVQDVVLQDGIITGGAGDTGGAGLRIAGAGGGGAFGGAIFLESGTLSLTRVRLTNNAATGGAGGTYSFGAGGTATGRDGGGPAGGTAVGGAGGVNTGVGQAGGFGTGGGGGGSDSSSPGAGGAGGFGAGGGAGGALTSGGSGPAGGTGGSFGGDGGQGCCSGPGGGGGGAGLGGAIMAYSGTITLTEVVFTGNSAAGGSAGSSYCCYVDASNGQGKGGALFVNTGVVASATAVTVSSNSASDAAGTSSDNNDTYGISLP
;
A
#
# COMPACT_ATOMS: atom_id res chain seq x y z
N MET A 1 -41.53 46.43 -37.62
CA MET A 1 -42.36 45.31 -37.14
C MET A 1 -41.42 44.15 -36.80
N GLY A 2 -41.10 43.95 -35.53
CA GLY A 2 -40.57 42.65 -35.05
C GLY A 2 -41.72 41.63 -34.89
N PRO A 3 -41.54 40.42 -34.29
CA PRO A 3 -40.43 40.06 -33.38
C PRO A 3 -39.84 38.61 -33.51
N PHE A 4 -38.69 38.40 -32.82
CA PHE A 4 -38.24 37.26 -31.97
C PHE A 4 -38.57 35.79 -32.35
N TRP A 5 -37.65 34.81 -32.29
CA TRP A 5 -36.99 34.27 -31.06
C TRP A 5 -35.70 33.46 -31.34
N ARG A 6 -34.85 33.36 -30.31
CA ARG A 6 -33.63 32.54 -30.16
C ARG A 6 -33.95 31.05 -29.98
N GLN A 7 -33.03 30.15 -30.37
CA GLN A 7 -32.64 29.03 -29.50
C GLN A 7 -31.23 28.51 -29.82
N ALA A 8 -30.48 28.30 -28.74
CA ALA A 8 -29.17 27.67 -28.65
C ALA A 8 -29.34 26.25 -28.09
N LEU A 9 -28.53 25.30 -28.58
CA LEU A 9 -28.20 23.98 -27.99
C LEU A 9 -26.91 23.56 -28.72
N ARG A 10 -25.70 23.75 -28.18
CA ARG A 10 -24.99 22.97 -27.13
C ARG A 10 -25.14 21.45 -27.26
N GLY A 11 -24.01 20.80 -27.51
CA GLY A 11 -23.66 19.46 -27.03
C GLY A 11 -24.32 18.28 -27.74
N ALA A 12 -23.87 17.93 -28.95
CA ALA A 12 -24.06 16.58 -29.45
C ALA A 12 -23.04 15.67 -28.75
N ALA A 13 -23.51 14.84 -27.82
CA ALA A 13 -22.72 13.73 -27.28
C ALA A 13 -22.40 12.78 -28.43
N THR A 14 -21.13 12.73 -28.85
CA THR A 14 -20.66 11.77 -29.85
C THR A 14 -20.59 10.40 -29.18
N THR A 15 -21.65 9.61 -29.33
CA THR A 15 -21.67 8.20 -28.93
C THR A 15 -20.74 7.42 -29.86
N THR A 16 -19.47 7.26 -29.47
CA THR A 16 -18.52 6.41 -30.19
C THR A 16 -18.83 4.95 -29.87
N LEU A 17 -19.53 4.27 -30.78
CA LEU A 17 -19.82 2.84 -30.74
C LEU A 17 -18.56 2.05 -31.12
N LEU A 18 -17.81 1.52 -30.15
CA LEU A 18 -16.67 0.64 -30.40
C LEU A 18 -17.18 -0.81 -30.59
N LEU A 19 -17.31 -1.26 -31.84
CA LEU A 19 -17.60 -2.67 -32.15
C LEU A 19 -16.34 -3.52 -31.96
N LEU A 20 -16.27 -4.30 -30.88
CA LEU A 20 -15.36 -5.44 -30.78
C LEU A 20 -15.95 -6.61 -31.57
N ALA A 21 -15.39 -6.90 -32.74
CA ALA A 21 -15.76 -8.05 -33.55
C ALA A 21 -15.27 -9.35 -32.89
N GLY A 22 -16.14 -10.00 -32.12
CA GLY A 22 -15.95 -11.38 -31.69
C GLY A 22 -16.16 -12.34 -32.86
N GLY A 23 -15.12 -13.09 -33.23
CA GLY A 23 -15.17 -14.07 -34.32
C GLY A 23 -16.11 -15.23 -33.99
N CYS A 24 -17.09 -15.46 -34.87
CA CYS A 24 -17.90 -16.67 -34.85
C CYS A 24 -17.18 -17.80 -35.61
N LEU A 25 -16.91 -18.91 -34.94
CA LEU A 25 -16.55 -20.18 -35.57
C LEU A 25 -17.75 -20.71 -36.36
N TYR A 26 -17.55 -20.97 -37.64
CA TYR A 26 -18.55 -21.50 -38.58
C TYR A 26 -18.52 -23.04 -38.58
N ASN A 27 -19.64 -23.68 -38.27
CA ASN A 27 -19.84 -25.12 -38.42
C ASN A 27 -20.99 -25.38 -39.43
N PRO A 28 -20.73 -26.02 -40.59
CA PRO A 28 -21.67 -26.01 -41.71
C PRO A 28 -22.59 -27.24 -41.77
N GLU A 29 -23.33 -27.59 -40.71
CA GLU A 29 -24.39 -28.59 -40.81
C GLU A 29 -25.53 -28.29 -39.84
N THR A 30 -26.51 -27.48 -40.28
CA THR A 30 -27.96 -27.51 -39.96
C THR A 30 -28.62 -26.17 -40.35
N GLU A 31 -29.67 -26.24 -41.17
CA GLU A 31 -30.53 -25.09 -41.51
C GLU A 31 -31.37 -24.67 -40.30
N SER A 32 -30.80 -23.83 -39.45
CA SER A 32 -31.55 -22.98 -38.53
C SER A 32 -31.03 -21.55 -38.69
N THR A 33 -31.89 -20.63 -39.08
CA THR A 33 -31.59 -19.19 -39.14
C THR A 33 -30.94 -18.75 -37.81
N PRO A 34 -29.70 -18.22 -37.80
CA PRO A 34 -29.13 -17.69 -36.58
C PRO A 34 -29.94 -16.46 -36.18
N GLU A 35 -30.76 -16.57 -35.13
CA GLU A 35 -31.16 -15.39 -34.38
C GLU A 35 -29.87 -14.79 -33.84
N LEU A 36 -29.51 -13.61 -34.35
CA LEU A 36 -28.49 -12.78 -33.77
C LEU A 36 -28.99 -12.40 -32.37
N SER A 37 -28.63 -13.20 -31.36
CA SER A 37 -28.76 -12.80 -29.97
C SER A 37 -27.78 -11.64 -29.76
N LEU A 38 -28.27 -10.44 -30.02
CA LEU A 38 -27.62 -9.19 -29.64
C LEU A 38 -27.59 -9.18 -28.11
N LEU A 39 -26.56 -9.79 -27.51
CA LEU A 39 -26.23 -9.57 -26.10
C LEU A 39 -26.18 -8.06 -25.92
N GLY A 40 -27.16 -7.53 -25.20
CA GLY A 40 -27.32 -6.10 -25.00
C GLY A 40 -26.03 -5.51 -24.46
N ILE A 41 -25.28 -4.80 -25.31
CA ILE A 41 -24.21 -3.93 -24.87
C ILE A 41 -24.92 -2.78 -24.19
N SER A 42 -25.15 -2.89 -22.88
CA SER A 42 -25.50 -1.74 -22.07
C SER A 42 -24.37 -0.73 -22.26
N ALA A 43 -24.68 0.39 -22.92
CA ALA A 43 -23.78 1.52 -22.98
C ALA A 43 -23.40 1.86 -21.53
N VAL A 44 -22.09 1.95 -21.26
CA VAL A 44 -21.62 2.51 -19.99
C VAL A 44 -22.06 3.97 -20.01
N THR A 45 -23.19 4.26 -19.38
CA THR A 45 -23.68 5.63 -19.22
C THR A 45 -22.86 6.26 -18.11
N CYS A 46 -21.78 6.94 -18.48
CA CYS A 46 -21.06 7.79 -17.56
C CYS A 46 -21.99 8.97 -17.20
N PRO A 47 -22.35 9.17 -15.92
CA PRO A 47 -23.06 10.38 -15.53
C PRO A 47 -22.19 11.60 -15.88
N GLU A 48 -22.80 12.70 -16.35
CA GLU A 48 -22.06 13.94 -16.54
C GLU A 48 -21.48 14.40 -15.19
N VAL A 49 -20.17 14.52 -15.12
CA VAL A 49 -19.51 15.03 -13.91
C VAL A 49 -19.51 16.55 -13.99
N SER A 50 -20.25 17.18 -13.07
CA SER A 50 -20.26 18.63 -12.91
C SER A 50 -19.05 19.06 -12.09
N ILE A 51 -17.99 19.51 -12.76
CA ILE A 51 -16.85 20.16 -12.12
C ILE A 51 -17.20 21.65 -11.90
N ASP A 52 -16.93 22.19 -10.71
CA ASP A 52 -17.07 23.62 -10.46
C ASP A 52 -15.92 24.41 -11.12
N SER A 53 -16.18 25.66 -11.50
CA SER A 53 -15.20 26.56 -12.11
C SER A 53 -13.99 26.89 -11.20
N ALA A 54 -14.03 26.49 -9.93
CA ALA A 54 -12.96 26.66 -8.96
C ALA A 54 -12.00 25.46 -8.85
N ALA A 55 -12.13 24.44 -9.71
CA ALA A 55 -11.25 23.26 -9.68
C ALA A 55 -9.80 23.57 -10.13
N ILE A 56 -8.84 22.91 -9.50
CA ILE A 56 -7.44 22.89 -9.94
C ILE A 56 -7.34 21.91 -11.11
N GLN A 57 -7.22 22.44 -12.33
CA GLN A 57 -7.12 21.62 -13.54
C GLN A 57 -5.70 21.12 -13.76
N VAL A 58 -5.53 19.81 -13.78
CA VAL A 58 -4.29 19.18 -14.23
C VAL A 58 -4.27 19.20 -15.75
N THR A 59 -3.15 19.59 -16.35
CA THR A 59 -3.01 19.76 -17.81
C THR A 59 -1.93 18.88 -18.42
N GLY A 60 -1.17 18.12 -17.61
CA GLY A 60 -0.14 17.21 -18.12
C GLY A 60 0.09 15.98 -17.25
N THR A 61 0.86 15.05 -17.80
CA THR A 61 1.18 13.76 -17.17
C THR A 61 2.55 13.71 -16.48
N GLY A 62 3.27 14.83 -16.45
CA GLY A 62 4.52 14.96 -15.73
C GLY A 62 4.35 14.82 -14.21
N ASP A 63 5.45 14.61 -13.51
CA ASP A 63 5.49 14.49 -12.04
C ASP A 63 6.60 15.35 -11.42
N SER A 64 6.61 16.63 -11.79
CA SER A 64 7.54 17.63 -11.27
C SER A 64 6.79 18.86 -10.82
N ILE A 65 7.34 19.58 -9.85
CA ILE A 65 6.90 20.94 -9.51
C ILE A 65 7.77 21.91 -10.33
N ALA A 66 7.17 22.62 -11.28
CA ALA A 66 7.86 23.51 -12.21
C ALA A 66 6.99 24.73 -12.57
N THR A 67 7.57 25.71 -13.26
CA THR A 67 6.82 26.83 -13.84
C THR A 67 7.07 26.80 -15.35
N ASP A 68 6.39 25.89 -16.02
CA ASP A 68 6.55 25.56 -17.44
C ASP A 68 5.24 25.66 -18.26
N GLY A 69 4.16 26.10 -17.63
CA GLY A 69 2.82 26.23 -18.21
C GLY A 69 2.00 24.94 -18.13
N VAL A 70 2.47 23.91 -17.43
CA VAL A 70 1.77 22.64 -17.22
C VAL A 70 1.47 22.44 -15.74
N VAL A 71 0.23 22.14 -15.41
CA VAL A 71 -0.16 21.74 -14.06
C VAL A 71 -0.11 20.22 -13.98
N THR A 72 0.77 19.70 -13.14
CA THR A 72 0.89 18.28 -12.80
C THR A 72 0.01 17.91 -11.60
N LEU A 73 -0.25 16.61 -11.43
CA LEU A 73 -0.98 16.11 -10.26
C LEU A 73 -0.27 16.45 -8.95
N ARG A 74 1.07 16.41 -8.92
CA ARG A 74 1.87 16.73 -7.74
C ARG A 74 1.71 18.18 -7.31
N GLU A 75 1.73 19.09 -8.28
CA GLU A 75 1.49 20.51 -8.05
C GLU A 75 0.07 20.74 -7.53
N ALA A 76 -0.93 20.14 -8.17
CA ALA A 76 -2.32 20.29 -7.75
C ALA A 76 -2.58 19.80 -6.32
N ILE A 77 -2.05 18.63 -5.94
CA ILE A 77 -2.17 18.12 -4.57
C ILE A 77 -1.41 19.02 -3.59
N THR A 78 -0.20 19.46 -3.96
CA THR A 78 0.59 20.34 -3.08
C THR A 78 -0.13 21.68 -2.86
N ALA A 79 -0.75 22.23 -3.90
CA ALA A 79 -1.46 23.49 -3.83
C ALA A 79 -2.76 23.40 -3.01
N ALA A 80 -3.48 22.28 -3.12
CA ALA A 80 -4.65 21.99 -2.30
C ALA A 80 -4.29 21.79 -0.82
N GLU A 81 -3.22 21.04 -0.52
CA GLU A 81 -2.81 20.78 0.86
C GLU A 81 -2.23 22.02 1.57
N THR A 82 -1.70 22.99 0.81
CA THR A 82 -1.03 24.17 1.38
C THR A 82 -1.85 25.46 1.27
N ASP A 83 -3.00 25.45 0.59
CA ASP A 83 -3.76 26.65 0.19
C ASP A 83 -2.85 27.72 -0.45
N ALA A 84 -1.81 27.29 -1.17
CA ALA A 84 -0.80 28.14 -1.78
C ALA A 84 -0.44 27.64 -3.19
N ALA A 85 -0.05 28.53 -4.10
CA ALA A 85 0.34 28.11 -5.44
C ALA A 85 1.56 27.18 -5.38
N SER A 86 1.57 26.15 -6.22
CA SER A 86 2.69 25.20 -6.34
C SER A 86 3.03 25.00 -7.81
N GLY A 87 4.20 25.47 -8.23
CA GLY A 87 4.54 25.52 -9.65
C GLY A 87 3.53 26.37 -10.42
N ASP A 88 2.90 25.80 -11.45
CA ASP A 88 1.83 26.44 -12.21
C ASP A 88 0.42 26.21 -11.62
N ALA A 89 0.28 25.35 -10.61
CA ALA A 89 -1.01 25.14 -9.96
C ALA A 89 -1.43 26.37 -9.13
N PRO A 90 -2.65 26.89 -9.32
CA PRO A 90 -3.18 27.94 -8.44
C PRO A 90 -3.36 27.39 -7.02
N ALA A 91 -3.34 28.30 -6.04
CA ALA A 91 -3.64 27.96 -4.65
C ALA A 91 -5.01 27.32 -4.50
N GLY A 92 -5.11 26.30 -3.63
CA GLY A 92 -6.39 25.77 -3.16
C GLY A 92 -7.13 26.75 -2.24
N ASN A 93 -8.33 26.34 -1.81
CA ASN A 93 -9.07 27.03 -0.76
C ASN A 93 -10.02 26.07 -0.03
N GLY A 94 -9.52 25.48 1.05
CA GLY A 94 -10.31 24.65 1.95
C GLY A 94 -10.59 23.27 1.38
N ALA A 95 -11.75 23.09 0.72
CA ALA A 95 -12.11 21.81 0.11
C ALA A 95 -11.87 21.90 -1.40
N ASP A 96 -10.93 21.12 -1.91
CA ASP A 96 -10.45 21.27 -3.28
C ASP A 96 -10.95 20.16 -4.18
N VAL A 97 -11.23 20.55 -5.43
CA VAL A 97 -11.48 19.63 -6.54
C VAL A 97 -10.28 19.69 -7.47
N ILE A 98 -9.65 18.54 -7.69
CA ILE A 98 -8.59 18.37 -8.68
C ILE A 98 -9.20 17.67 -9.89
N ASP A 99 -9.24 18.41 -11.00
CA ASP A 99 -9.85 17.99 -12.25
C ASP A 99 -8.79 17.37 -13.17
N LEU A 100 -8.97 16.07 -13.45
CA LEU A 100 -8.11 15.27 -14.33
C LEU A 100 -8.77 15.02 -15.69
N THR A 101 -9.96 15.60 -15.95
CA THR A 101 -10.78 15.27 -17.13
C THR A 101 -10.16 15.73 -18.45
N ALA A 102 -9.26 16.72 -18.41
CA ALA A 102 -8.52 17.21 -19.57
C ALA A 102 -7.28 16.36 -19.91
N VAL A 103 -6.89 15.42 -19.05
CA VAL A 103 -5.67 14.62 -19.20
C VAL A 103 -6.02 13.19 -19.61
N THR A 104 -5.23 12.62 -20.52
CA THR A 104 -5.36 11.22 -20.94
C THR A 104 -4.00 10.52 -20.82
N GLY A 105 -4.01 9.19 -20.69
CA GLY A 105 -2.79 8.38 -20.60
C GLY A 105 -2.42 7.97 -19.16
N ILE A 106 -1.13 8.03 -18.84
CA ILE A 106 -0.58 7.57 -17.56
C ILE A 106 0.24 8.70 -16.92
N ILE A 107 -0.10 9.08 -15.68
CA ILE A 107 0.77 9.85 -14.80
C ILE A 107 1.68 8.86 -14.08
N SER A 108 2.97 8.85 -14.41
CA SER A 108 3.95 7.97 -13.74
C SER A 108 4.67 8.74 -12.64
N LEU A 109 4.56 8.27 -11.40
CA LEU A 109 5.20 8.91 -10.27
C LEU A 109 6.72 8.70 -10.29
N SER A 110 7.45 9.76 -9.99
CA SER A 110 8.89 9.85 -9.78
C SER A 110 9.28 10.01 -8.31
N ALA A 111 8.28 10.27 -7.45
CA ALA A 111 8.40 10.30 -5.99
C ALA A 111 7.01 10.05 -5.35
N SER A 112 6.98 9.79 -4.05
CA SER A 112 5.70 9.75 -3.31
C SER A 112 4.96 11.07 -3.43
N LEU A 113 3.64 11.03 -3.66
CA LEU A 113 2.80 12.23 -3.60
C LEU A 113 2.69 12.75 -2.15
N PRO A 114 2.41 14.05 -1.94
CA PRO A 114 2.14 14.58 -0.61
C PRO A 114 1.00 13.81 0.09
N SER A 115 1.10 13.69 1.42
CA SER A 115 0.00 13.12 2.21
C SER A 115 -1.24 14.01 2.12
N ILE A 116 -2.41 13.38 2.05
CA ILE A 116 -3.71 14.02 2.05
C ILE A 116 -4.15 14.27 3.49
N THR A 117 -4.15 15.54 3.90
CA THR A 117 -4.51 15.98 5.25
C THR A 117 -5.74 16.89 5.26
N THR A 118 -6.14 17.41 4.09
CA THR A 118 -7.35 18.22 3.91
C THR A 118 -8.43 17.45 3.13
N GLN A 119 -9.48 18.14 2.68
CA GLN A 119 -10.52 17.54 1.86
C GLN A 119 -10.19 17.72 0.37
N ILE A 120 -9.96 16.62 -0.33
CA ILE A 120 -9.61 16.60 -1.76
C ILE A 120 -10.54 15.65 -2.52
N SER A 121 -11.06 16.12 -3.65
CA SER A 121 -11.76 15.31 -4.64
C SER A 121 -10.95 15.20 -5.92
N LEU A 122 -10.50 13.99 -6.27
CA LEU A 122 -9.84 13.67 -7.53
C LEU A 122 -10.88 13.16 -8.53
N ILE A 123 -11.04 13.87 -9.65
CA ILE A 123 -12.07 13.54 -10.64
C ILE A 123 -11.44 13.27 -12.00
N GLY A 124 -11.52 12.03 -12.45
CA GLY A 124 -11.11 11.60 -13.78
C GLY A 124 -12.25 11.62 -14.80
N TYR A 125 -11.95 11.12 -16.01
CA TYR A 125 -12.89 11.07 -17.11
C TYR A 125 -13.38 9.64 -17.39
N CYS A 126 -14.69 9.46 -17.48
CA CYS A 126 -15.34 8.25 -17.99
C CYS A 126 -15.83 8.53 -19.42
N PRO A 127 -15.60 7.63 -20.41
CA PRO A 127 -15.29 6.20 -20.26
C PRO A 127 -13.79 5.83 -20.36
N SER A 128 -12.89 6.79 -20.51
CA SER A 128 -11.45 6.54 -20.67
C SER A 128 -10.67 7.06 -19.46
N PRO A 129 -10.69 6.33 -18.33
CA PRO A 129 -10.07 6.80 -17.10
C PRO A 129 -8.56 6.96 -17.28
N LEU A 130 -8.03 8.08 -16.78
CA LEU A 130 -6.60 8.31 -16.62
C LEU A 130 -6.02 7.29 -15.63
N ALA A 131 -4.82 6.80 -15.90
CA ALA A 131 -4.06 6.00 -14.95
C ALA A 131 -3.08 6.86 -14.15
N ILE A 132 -3.07 6.70 -12.83
CA ILE A 132 -2.01 7.14 -11.93
C ILE A 132 -1.21 5.88 -11.60
N SER A 133 0.07 5.88 -11.96
CA SER A 133 0.96 4.74 -11.76
C SER A 133 2.03 5.06 -10.74
N GLY A 134 2.19 4.17 -9.76
CA GLY A 134 3.31 4.22 -8.81
C GLY A 134 4.66 3.83 -9.43
N ALA A 135 4.70 3.56 -10.74
CA ALA A 135 5.89 3.14 -11.49
C ALA A 135 6.60 1.92 -10.88
N SER A 136 5.86 1.06 -10.17
CA SER A 136 6.39 -0.08 -9.41
C SER A 136 7.40 0.30 -8.31
N LEU A 137 7.36 1.55 -7.83
CA LEU A 137 8.32 2.09 -6.87
C LEU A 137 7.68 2.84 -5.71
N TYR A 138 6.52 3.46 -5.93
CA TYR A 138 5.92 4.39 -4.98
C TYR A 138 4.50 3.97 -4.61
N ARG A 139 4.12 4.25 -3.37
CA ARG A 139 2.71 4.35 -2.99
C ARG A 139 2.09 5.56 -3.69
N LEU A 140 0.86 5.41 -4.18
CA LEU A 140 0.19 6.49 -4.90
C LEU A 140 -0.37 7.54 -3.93
N LEU A 141 -1.22 7.13 -2.99
CA LEU A 141 -1.95 8.06 -2.10
C LEU A 141 -1.81 7.64 -0.63
N HIS A 142 -1.63 8.63 0.24
CA HIS A 142 -1.59 8.44 1.69
C HIS A 142 -2.57 9.42 2.34
N VAL A 143 -3.62 8.91 2.99
CA VAL A 143 -4.61 9.74 3.69
C VAL A 143 -4.30 9.74 5.18
N SER A 144 -3.89 10.90 5.68
CA SER A 144 -3.39 11.12 7.03
C SER A 144 -4.26 12.15 7.75
N GLY A 145 -5.55 11.84 7.88
CA GLY A 145 -6.54 12.68 8.59
C GLY A 145 -7.46 13.48 7.67
N GLY A 146 -7.17 13.53 6.38
CA GLY A 146 -7.99 14.20 5.36
C GLY A 146 -9.23 13.41 4.91
N ASN A 147 -9.97 14.00 3.97
CA ASN A 147 -11.12 13.39 3.32
C ASN A 147 -10.84 13.27 1.82
N LEU A 148 -10.57 12.06 1.35
CA LEU A 148 -10.25 11.81 -0.05
C LEU A 148 -11.45 11.18 -0.77
N SER A 149 -11.93 11.84 -1.82
CA SER A 149 -12.83 11.25 -2.80
C SER A 149 -12.07 11.03 -4.10
N VAL A 150 -12.19 9.84 -4.70
CA VAL A 150 -11.58 9.53 -5.99
C VAL A 150 -12.63 8.93 -6.91
N GLN A 151 -12.72 9.47 -8.12
CA GLN A 151 -13.71 9.08 -9.09
C GLN A 151 -13.11 8.93 -10.49
N ASP A 152 -13.49 7.84 -11.19
CA ASP A 152 -13.18 7.62 -12.61
C ASP A 152 -11.68 7.63 -12.96
N VAL A 153 -10.86 6.96 -12.15
CA VAL A 153 -9.42 6.78 -12.38
C VAL A 153 -8.97 5.33 -12.25
N VAL A 154 -7.82 5.02 -12.83
CA VAL A 154 -7.07 3.79 -12.58
C VAL A 154 -5.91 4.11 -11.63
N LEU A 155 -5.79 3.37 -10.54
CA LEU A 155 -4.67 3.41 -9.61
C LEU A 155 -3.87 2.11 -9.79
N GLN A 156 -2.65 2.21 -10.33
CA GLN A 156 -1.90 1.02 -10.71
C GLN A 156 -0.43 1.04 -10.32
N ASP A 157 0.14 -0.17 -10.30
CA ASP A 157 1.57 -0.42 -10.12
C ASP A 157 2.16 0.30 -8.89
N GLY A 158 1.34 0.51 -7.85
CA GLY A 158 1.76 1.06 -6.58
C GLY A 158 2.42 -0.02 -5.73
N ILE A 159 3.70 0.13 -5.44
CA ILE A 159 4.48 -0.84 -4.67
C ILE A 159 5.03 -0.19 -3.43
N ILE A 160 4.89 -0.89 -2.30
CA ILE A 160 5.42 -0.47 -1.02
C ILE A 160 6.11 -1.66 -0.32
N THR A 161 7.34 -1.46 0.13
CA THR A 161 8.16 -2.49 0.80
C THR A 161 8.63 -2.01 2.16
N GLY A 162 8.35 -2.78 3.21
CA GLY A 162 8.84 -2.49 4.56
C GLY A 162 10.37 -2.53 4.62
N GLY A 163 10.98 -1.71 5.48
CA GLY A 163 12.43 -1.71 5.65
C GLY A 163 12.91 -3.06 6.16
N ALA A 164 14.00 -3.59 5.60
CA ALA A 164 14.62 -4.79 6.14
C ALA A 164 15.20 -4.50 7.54
N GLY A 165 15.12 -5.47 8.44
CA GLY A 165 15.86 -5.42 9.69
C GLY A 165 17.35 -5.55 9.42
N ASP A 166 18.16 -4.79 10.13
CA ASP A 166 19.61 -4.81 9.95
C ASP A 166 20.18 -6.21 10.23
N THR A 167 21.08 -6.63 9.33
CA THR A 167 21.83 -7.89 9.43
C THR A 167 23.18 -7.68 10.13
N GLY A 168 23.71 -8.71 10.78
CA GLY A 168 25.06 -8.66 11.33
C GLY A 168 26.17 -8.64 10.25
N GLY A 169 27.14 -7.73 10.39
CA GLY A 169 28.39 -7.77 9.60
C GLY A 169 29.29 -8.94 10.02
N ALA A 170 30.21 -9.35 9.15
CA ALA A 170 31.15 -10.45 9.43
C ALA A 170 32.03 -10.14 10.66
N GLY A 171 32.20 -11.12 11.56
CA GLY A 171 33.18 -11.04 12.64
C GLY A 171 32.67 -10.70 14.04
N LEU A 172 31.37 -10.43 14.24
CA LEU A 172 30.75 -10.21 15.56
C LEU A 172 29.51 -11.11 15.79
N ARG A 173 29.14 -11.38 17.05
CA ARG A 173 27.96 -12.17 17.44
C ARG A 173 26.69 -11.31 17.54
N ILE A 174 26.09 -11.01 16.39
CA ILE A 174 25.04 -9.99 16.27
C ILE A 174 23.66 -10.63 16.14
N ALA A 175 22.72 -10.20 16.99
CA ALA A 175 21.30 -10.54 16.90
C ALA A 175 20.63 -9.79 15.74
N GLY A 176 19.86 -10.51 14.92
CA GLY A 176 19.10 -9.91 13.83
C GLY A 176 17.99 -8.98 14.34
N ALA A 177 17.72 -7.89 13.63
CA ALA A 177 16.64 -6.98 13.97
C ALA A 177 15.35 -7.32 13.21
N GLY A 178 14.19 -6.89 13.69
CA GLY A 178 12.91 -7.16 13.02
C GLY A 178 12.74 -6.35 11.74
N GLY A 179 12.02 -6.89 10.75
CA GLY A 179 11.63 -6.17 9.53
C GLY A 179 10.44 -5.23 9.74
N GLY A 180 10.38 -4.13 8.99
CA GLY A 180 9.28 -3.16 9.03
C GLY A 180 8.05 -3.60 8.23
N GLY A 181 6.89 -3.02 8.55
CA GLY A 181 5.62 -3.30 7.86
C GLY A 181 5.43 -2.52 6.56
N ALA A 182 4.55 -3.04 5.70
CA ALA A 182 4.10 -2.43 4.46
C ALA A 182 2.57 -2.32 4.41
N PHE A 183 2.07 -1.12 4.11
CA PHE A 183 0.64 -0.80 4.17
C PHE A 183 0.20 -0.12 2.88
N GLY A 184 -0.74 -0.70 2.14
CA GLY A 184 -1.40 -0.03 1.01
C GLY A 184 -0.46 0.28 -0.15
N GLY A 185 -0.36 -0.58 -1.16
CA GLY A 185 0.44 -0.30 -2.36
C GLY A 185 -0.11 0.85 -3.18
N ALA A 186 -1.44 0.94 -3.34
CA ALA A 186 -2.08 2.11 -3.92
C ALA A 186 -2.38 3.17 -2.86
N ILE A 187 -3.20 2.81 -1.87
CA ILE A 187 -3.73 3.75 -0.88
C ILE A 187 -3.48 3.23 0.52
N PHE A 188 -2.87 4.06 1.36
CA PHE A 188 -2.86 3.87 2.80
C PHE A 188 -3.79 4.90 3.45
N LEU A 189 -4.89 4.44 4.05
CA LEU A 189 -5.77 5.24 4.89
C LEU A 189 -5.32 5.06 6.34
N GLU A 190 -4.45 5.96 6.80
CA GLU A 190 -3.99 5.99 8.19
C GLU A 190 -5.11 6.47 9.11
N SER A 191 -5.78 7.55 8.71
CA SER A 191 -6.97 8.10 9.37
C SER A 191 -7.75 9.02 8.41
N GLY A 192 -9.00 9.37 8.76
CA GLY A 192 -9.85 10.24 7.95
C GLY A 192 -10.94 9.47 7.18
N THR A 193 -11.28 9.93 5.98
CA THR A 193 -12.27 9.25 5.12
C THR A 193 -11.75 9.00 3.71
N LEU A 194 -12.14 7.86 3.14
CA LEU A 194 -11.85 7.47 1.77
C LEU A 194 -13.13 7.06 1.05
N SER A 195 -13.45 7.73 -0.06
CA SER A 195 -14.55 7.37 -0.94
C SER A 195 -14.02 7.08 -2.33
N LEU A 196 -14.25 5.87 -2.83
CA LEU A 196 -13.87 5.47 -4.19
C LEU A 196 -15.11 5.16 -5.01
N THR A 197 -15.23 5.79 -6.17
CA THR A 197 -16.34 5.58 -7.10
C THR A 197 -15.83 5.28 -8.50
N ARG A 198 -16.15 4.11 -9.07
CA ARG A 198 -15.67 3.69 -10.41
C ARG A 198 -14.15 3.76 -10.56
N VAL A 199 -13.45 3.34 -9.51
CA VAL A 199 -11.99 3.27 -9.48
C VAL A 199 -11.54 1.85 -9.78
N ARG A 200 -10.48 1.72 -10.59
CA ARG A 200 -9.81 0.44 -10.83
C ARG A 200 -8.47 0.43 -10.11
N LEU A 201 -8.25 -0.51 -9.20
CA LEU A 201 -6.98 -0.71 -8.51
C LEU A 201 -6.30 -1.96 -9.07
N THR A 202 -5.19 -1.77 -9.78
CA THR A 202 -4.56 -2.84 -10.57
C THR A 202 -3.07 -3.01 -10.24
N ASN A 203 -2.63 -4.25 -10.02
CA ASN A 203 -1.20 -4.58 -9.83
C ASN A 203 -0.49 -3.81 -8.69
N ASN A 204 -1.23 -3.46 -7.64
CA ASN A 204 -0.63 -2.81 -6.47
C ASN A 204 -0.13 -3.87 -5.48
N ALA A 205 1.00 -3.61 -4.83
CA ALA A 205 1.63 -4.57 -3.94
C ALA A 205 2.09 -3.95 -2.61
N ALA A 206 1.87 -4.67 -1.52
CA ALA A 206 2.43 -4.38 -0.20
C ALA A 206 3.25 -5.58 0.29
N THR A 207 4.56 -5.40 0.46
CA THR A 207 5.49 -6.46 0.89
C THR A 207 6.20 -6.09 2.19
N GLY A 208 6.01 -6.87 3.24
CA GLY A 208 6.72 -6.66 4.51
C GLY A 208 8.24 -6.77 4.36
N GLY A 209 8.97 -6.04 5.21
CA GLY A 209 10.43 -6.08 5.25
C GLY A 209 10.94 -7.41 5.80
N ALA A 210 12.06 -7.91 5.26
CA ALA A 210 12.70 -9.10 5.79
C ALA A 210 13.26 -8.84 7.20
N GLY A 211 13.23 -9.85 8.07
CA GLY A 211 13.97 -9.84 9.32
C GLY A 211 15.48 -9.96 9.08
N GLY A 212 16.27 -9.32 9.94
CA GLY A 212 17.72 -9.39 9.91
C GLY A 212 18.24 -10.78 10.27
N THR A 213 19.27 -11.25 9.56
CA THR A 213 19.97 -12.50 9.87
C THR A 213 20.97 -12.30 11.00
N TYR A 214 21.22 -13.34 11.80
CA TYR A 214 22.34 -13.33 12.75
C TYR A 214 23.69 -13.33 12.01
N SER A 215 24.76 -12.99 12.73
CA SER A 215 26.15 -13.21 12.29
C SER A 215 26.96 -13.91 13.38
N PHE A 216 27.90 -14.77 12.95
CA PHE A 216 28.89 -15.40 13.83
C PHE A 216 30.26 -14.75 13.69
N GLY A 217 30.80 -14.35 14.84
CA GLY A 217 32.15 -13.82 14.98
C GLY A 217 32.96 -14.57 16.03
N ALA A 218 34.26 -14.68 15.78
CA ALA A 218 35.22 -15.18 16.75
C ALA A 218 35.53 -14.11 17.80
N GLY A 219 34.77 -14.11 18.90
CA GLY A 219 35.06 -13.32 20.11
C GLY A 219 34.65 -11.84 20.05
N GLY A 220 34.29 -11.28 21.21
CA GLY A 220 33.96 -9.86 21.39
C GLY A 220 32.54 -9.59 21.90
N THR A 221 32.41 -8.54 22.70
CA THR A 221 31.15 -7.86 23.05
C THR A 221 30.40 -7.47 21.78
N ALA A 222 29.12 -7.85 21.68
CA ALA A 222 28.37 -7.66 20.45
C ALA A 222 27.07 -6.90 20.68
N THR A 223 26.77 -6.01 19.73
CA THR A 223 25.57 -5.20 19.69
C THR A 223 24.50 -5.93 18.90
N GLY A 224 23.25 -5.87 19.36
CA GLY A 224 22.11 -6.00 18.48
C GLY A 224 22.08 -4.85 17.47
N ARG A 225 21.20 -4.99 16.48
CA ARG A 225 21.06 -4.02 15.39
C ARG A 225 19.71 -3.34 15.43
N ASP A 226 19.59 -2.27 14.65
CA ASP A 226 18.39 -1.47 14.63
C ASP A 226 17.32 -2.11 13.74
N GLY A 227 16.06 -1.99 14.15
CA GLY A 227 14.92 -2.53 13.40
C GLY A 227 14.75 -1.87 12.04
N GLY A 228 14.08 -2.58 11.13
CA GLY A 228 13.69 -2.04 9.84
C GLY A 228 12.67 -0.91 9.97
N GLY A 229 12.86 0.14 9.19
CA GLY A 229 11.93 1.26 9.12
C GLY A 229 10.59 0.93 8.46
N PRO A 230 9.59 1.82 8.58
CA PRO A 230 8.36 1.67 7.82
C PRO A 230 8.66 1.91 6.34
N ALA A 231 7.82 1.35 5.47
CA ALA A 231 8.02 1.48 4.04
C ALA A 231 8.06 2.95 3.56
N GLY A 232 9.09 3.33 2.83
CA GLY A 232 9.29 4.68 2.27
C GLY A 232 9.74 5.77 3.28
N GLY A 233 10.03 5.41 4.54
CA GLY A 233 10.47 6.35 5.58
C GLY A 233 11.94 6.21 5.99
N THR A 234 12.51 7.27 6.56
CA THR A 234 13.88 7.28 7.14
C THR A 234 13.91 6.84 8.60
N ALA A 235 12.75 6.55 9.19
CA ALA A 235 12.67 6.13 10.59
C ALA A 235 13.35 4.78 10.74
N VAL A 236 14.44 4.74 11.51
CA VAL A 236 15.05 3.48 11.93
C VAL A 236 14.12 2.84 12.96
N GLY A 237 13.96 1.53 12.93
CA GLY A 237 13.20 0.81 13.94
C GLY A 237 13.87 0.86 15.32
N GLY A 238 13.43 -0.02 16.22
CA GLY A 238 13.97 -0.06 17.57
C GLY A 238 15.48 -0.24 17.57
N ALA A 239 16.21 0.57 18.34
CA ALA A 239 17.66 0.50 18.42
C ALA A 239 18.16 -0.84 18.98
N GLY A 240 19.29 -1.32 18.49
CA GLY A 240 19.94 -2.53 18.97
C GLY A 240 20.47 -2.42 20.41
N GLY A 241 20.37 -3.52 21.17
CA GLY A 241 20.94 -3.61 22.51
C GLY A 241 22.45 -3.79 22.50
N VAL A 242 23.19 -3.20 23.44
CA VAL A 242 24.65 -3.37 23.56
C VAL A 242 24.97 -4.26 24.76
N ASN A 243 25.78 -5.31 24.57
CA ASN A 243 26.17 -6.25 25.64
C ASN A 243 24.95 -6.91 26.31
N THR A 244 24.68 -6.61 27.57
CA THR A 244 23.50 -7.11 28.30
C THR A 244 22.24 -6.31 27.99
N GLY A 245 22.34 -5.28 27.15
CA GLY A 245 21.24 -4.39 26.79
C GLY A 245 20.18 -5.11 25.95
N VAL A 246 18.92 -4.89 26.30
CA VAL A 246 17.77 -5.31 25.48
C VAL A 246 17.69 -4.47 24.20
N GLY A 247 17.19 -5.07 23.13
CA GLY A 247 16.78 -4.32 21.95
C GLY A 247 15.58 -3.44 22.27
N GLN A 248 15.53 -2.24 21.71
CA GLN A 248 14.41 -1.33 21.90
C GLN A 248 13.21 -1.75 21.03
N ALA A 249 12.01 -1.44 21.49
CA ALA A 249 10.80 -1.65 20.69
C ALA A 249 10.75 -0.69 19.50
N GLY A 250 10.15 -1.14 18.39
CA GLY A 250 9.81 -0.29 17.26
C GLY A 250 8.55 0.54 17.51
N GLY A 251 8.44 1.69 16.84
CA GLY A 251 7.19 2.42 16.64
C GLY A 251 6.31 1.81 15.54
N PHE A 252 5.18 2.44 15.22
CA PHE A 252 4.22 1.98 14.21
C PHE A 252 4.90 1.60 12.88
N GLY A 253 4.66 0.38 12.39
CA GLY A 253 5.25 -0.12 11.15
C GLY A 253 6.76 -0.36 11.17
N THR A 254 7.43 -0.20 12.32
CA THR A 254 8.89 -0.36 12.42
C THR A 254 9.27 -1.60 13.24
N GLY A 255 10.33 -2.29 12.84
CA GLY A 255 10.80 -3.49 13.50
C GLY A 255 11.45 -3.23 14.85
N GLY A 256 11.50 -4.26 15.69
CA GLY A 256 12.21 -4.20 16.98
C GLY A 256 13.73 -4.40 16.83
N GLY A 257 14.50 -3.81 17.73
CA GLY A 257 15.96 -3.94 17.75
C GLY A 257 16.42 -5.32 18.24
N GLY A 258 17.55 -5.80 17.73
CA GLY A 258 18.18 -7.03 18.22
C GLY A 258 18.70 -6.86 19.66
N GLY A 259 18.71 -7.93 20.44
CA GLY A 259 19.31 -7.96 21.77
C GLY A 259 20.83 -8.02 21.74
N GLY A 260 21.49 -7.46 22.77
CA GLY A 260 22.94 -7.56 22.90
C GLY A 260 23.39 -8.96 23.32
N SER A 261 24.59 -9.37 22.90
CA SER A 261 25.17 -10.67 23.30
C SER A 261 26.20 -10.49 24.41
N ASP A 262 26.17 -11.38 25.41
CA ASP A 262 27.10 -11.40 26.53
C ASP A 262 27.35 -12.83 27.05
N SER A 263 28.43 -13.01 27.83
CA SER A 263 28.81 -14.28 28.44
C SER A 263 27.96 -14.71 29.63
N SER A 264 27.18 -13.81 30.23
CA SER A 264 26.48 -14.05 31.49
C SER A 264 25.03 -13.59 31.48
N SER A 265 24.70 -12.52 30.76
CA SER A 265 23.35 -11.94 30.76
C SER A 265 23.03 -11.23 29.44
N PRO A 266 22.92 -11.95 28.32
CA PRO A 266 22.52 -11.36 27.04
C PRO A 266 21.15 -10.67 27.14
N GLY A 267 20.94 -9.66 26.31
CA GLY A 267 19.70 -8.90 26.25
C GLY A 267 18.65 -9.53 25.31
N ALA A 268 17.38 -9.44 25.70
CA ALA A 268 16.24 -9.84 24.87
C ALA A 268 16.10 -8.94 23.63
N GLY A 269 15.41 -9.45 22.61
CA GLY A 269 15.03 -8.65 21.45
C GLY A 269 13.90 -7.66 21.76
N GLY A 270 13.87 -6.55 21.05
CA GLY A 270 12.81 -5.55 21.13
C GLY A 270 11.56 -5.98 20.36
N ALA A 271 10.39 -5.60 20.84
CA ALA A 271 9.12 -5.87 20.15
C ALA A 271 8.99 -5.04 18.86
N GLY A 272 8.35 -5.61 17.83
CA GLY A 272 7.96 -4.88 16.63
C GLY A 272 6.71 -4.00 16.87
N GLY A 273 6.59 -2.91 16.12
CA GLY A 273 5.35 -2.15 16.05
C GLY A 273 4.26 -2.84 15.23
N PHE A 274 3.10 -2.18 15.06
CA PHE A 274 2.00 -2.73 14.26
C PHE A 274 2.49 -3.19 12.87
N GLY A 275 2.24 -4.45 12.54
CA GLY A 275 2.66 -5.04 11.27
C GLY A 275 4.17 -5.18 11.08
N ALA A 276 4.98 -5.03 12.12
CA ALA A 276 6.43 -5.16 12.02
C ALA A 276 6.95 -6.33 12.87
N GLY A 277 8.10 -6.89 12.48
CA GLY A 277 8.71 -8.02 13.15
C GLY A 277 9.45 -7.65 14.44
N GLY A 278 9.55 -8.61 15.35
CA GLY A 278 10.36 -8.49 16.57
C GLY A 278 11.86 -8.71 16.31
N GLY A 279 12.70 -8.07 17.11
CA GLY A 279 14.14 -8.30 17.08
C GLY A 279 14.54 -9.62 17.75
N ALA A 280 15.67 -10.19 17.39
CA ALA A 280 16.16 -11.43 17.95
C ALA A 280 16.73 -11.28 19.38
N GLY A 281 16.72 -12.37 20.14
CA GLY A 281 17.45 -12.46 21.40
C GLY A 281 18.96 -12.56 21.20
N GLY A 282 19.73 -11.92 22.07
CA GLY A 282 21.19 -11.98 22.07
C GLY A 282 21.76 -13.37 22.40
N ALA A 283 23.04 -13.59 22.07
CA ALA A 283 23.70 -14.87 22.34
C ALA A 283 24.29 -14.94 23.75
N LEU A 284 24.09 -16.07 24.45
CA LEU A 284 24.86 -16.42 25.65
C LEU A 284 26.20 -17.04 25.24
N THR A 285 27.28 -16.24 25.24
CA THR A 285 28.55 -16.65 24.61
C THR A 285 29.30 -17.76 25.36
N SER A 286 28.90 -18.06 26.59
CA SER A 286 29.44 -19.14 27.43
C SER A 286 28.75 -20.50 27.20
N GLY A 287 27.73 -20.55 26.34
CA GLY A 287 26.93 -21.76 26.08
C GLY A 287 25.53 -21.65 26.66
N GLY A 288 24.59 -22.48 26.19
CA GLY A 288 23.19 -22.46 26.64
C GLY A 288 22.26 -21.58 25.82
N SER A 289 21.04 -21.39 26.32
CA SER A 289 20.01 -20.57 25.69
C SER A 289 20.20 -19.10 26.04
N GLY A 290 20.13 -18.25 25.04
CA GLY A 290 19.98 -16.80 25.20
C GLY A 290 18.56 -16.41 25.64
N PRO A 291 18.30 -15.11 25.75
CA PRO A 291 16.99 -14.59 26.07
C PRO A 291 16.07 -14.70 24.85
N ALA A 292 14.76 -14.59 25.08
CA ALA A 292 13.76 -14.60 24.01
C ALA A 292 14.01 -13.47 22.99
N GLY A 293 13.61 -13.71 21.75
CA GLY A 293 13.37 -12.62 20.81
C GLY A 293 12.17 -11.77 21.24
N GLY A 294 12.08 -10.58 20.68
CA GLY A 294 10.92 -9.72 20.82
C GLY A 294 9.74 -10.27 20.04
N THR A 295 8.55 -9.98 20.52
CA THR A 295 7.31 -10.32 19.82
C THR A 295 7.14 -9.44 18.58
N GLY A 296 6.60 -10.00 17.50
CA GLY A 296 6.08 -9.21 16.38
C GLY A 296 4.86 -8.39 16.79
N GLY A 297 4.55 -7.35 16.03
CA GLY A 297 3.24 -6.70 16.11
C GLY A 297 2.14 -7.63 15.58
N SER A 298 0.87 -7.20 15.62
CA SER A 298 -0.33 -8.02 15.32
C SER A 298 -0.35 -8.82 14.01
N PHE A 299 0.58 -8.57 13.09
CA PHE A 299 0.78 -9.32 11.83
C PHE A 299 2.27 -9.56 11.50
N GLY A 300 3.19 -9.07 12.34
CA GLY A 300 4.61 -9.27 12.16
C GLY A 300 5.05 -10.61 12.76
N GLY A 301 6.20 -11.08 12.31
CA GLY A 301 6.84 -12.27 12.87
C GLY A 301 7.56 -11.96 14.18
N ASP A 302 7.63 -12.96 15.06
CA ASP A 302 8.43 -12.94 16.27
C ASP A 302 9.92 -13.11 15.93
N GLY A 303 10.78 -12.47 16.73
CA GLY A 303 12.22 -12.70 16.67
C GLY A 303 12.60 -14.05 17.27
N GLY A 304 13.63 -14.69 16.73
CA GLY A 304 14.18 -15.93 17.24
C GLY A 304 14.93 -15.74 18.55
N GLN A 305 14.93 -16.78 19.40
CA GLN A 305 15.74 -16.83 20.62
C GLN A 305 17.21 -17.12 20.26
N GLY A 306 18.14 -16.50 21.00
CA GLY A 306 19.54 -16.92 20.96
C GLY A 306 19.74 -18.31 21.59
N CYS A 307 20.68 -19.11 21.10
CA CYS A 307 20.91 -20.47 21.59
C CYS A 307 22.25 -21.04 21.15
N CYS A 308 22.82 -21.94 21.93
CA CYS A 308 24.10 -22.62 21.63
C CYS A 308 25.21 -21.61 21.30
N SER A 309 25.22 -20.49 22.05
CA SER A 309 26.08 -19.34 21.82
C SER A 309 25.88 -18.59 20.49
N GLY A 310 24.80 -18.90 19.76
CA GLY A 310 24.31 -18.18 18.60
C GLY A 310 23.22 -17.15 18.93
N PRO A 311 23.18 -16.00 18.25
CA PRO A 311 22.01 -15.13 18.27
C PRO A 311 20.85 -15.73 17.46
N GLY A 312 19.64 -15.23 17.67
CA GLY A 312 18.51 -15.51 16.79
C GLY A 312 18.47 -14.60 15.54
N GLY A 313 17.61 -14.94 14.58
CA GLY A 313 17.18 -14.06 13.50
C GLY A 313 16.01 -13.16 13.90
N GLY A 314 15.85 -12.02 13.23
CA GLY A 314 14.69 -11.13 13.45
C GLY A 314 13.44 -11.63 12.75
N GLY A 315 12.26 -11.28 13.26
CA GLY A 315 10.99 -11.59 12.61
C GLY A 315 10.75 -10.74 11.36
N GLY A 316 10.01 -11.27 10.39
CA GLY A 316 9.62 -10.54 9.19
C GLY A 316 8.49 -9.53 9.46
N GLY A 317 8.44 -8.43 8.71
CA GLY A 317 7.32 -7.48 8.74
C GLY A 317 6.12 -7.97 7.92
N ALA A 318 4.94 -7.41 8.12
CA ALA A 318 3.71 -7.75 7.42
C ALA A 318 3.56 -6.96 6.11
N GLY A 319 2.85 -7.55 5.14
CA GLY A 319 2.29 -6.84 3.99
C GLY A 319 0.78 -6.80 4.09
N LEU A 320 0.19 -5.63 4.29
CA LEU A 320 -1.25 -5.49 4.54
C LEU A 320 -1.87 -4.60 3.46
N GLY A 321 -2.93 -5.10 2.82
CA GLY A 321 -3.69 -4.32 1.85
C GLY A 321 -2.88 -4.04 0.60
N GLY A 322 -2.76 -5.02 -0.30
CA GLY A 322 -1.93 -4.86 -1.51
C GLY A 322 -2.32 -3.64 -2.33
N ALA A 323 -3.61 -3.41 -2.52
CA ALA A 323 -4.12 -2.13 -3.02
C ALA A 323 -4.38 -1.13 -1.90
N ILE A 324 -5.29 -1.46 -0.97
CA ILE A 324 -5.74 -0.54 0.07
C ILE A 324 -5.51 -1.15 1.45
N MET A 325 -4.85 -0.39 2.32
CA MET A 325 -4.84 -0.64 3.76
C MET A 325 -5.60 0.48 4.47
N ALA A 326 -6.68 0.12 5.15
CA ALA A 326 -7.44 1.02 6.01
C ALA A 326 -7.13 0.70 7.48
N TYR A 327 -6.39 1.60 8.14
CA TYR A 327 -5.97 1.43 9.54
C TYR A 327 -6.99 1.99 10.52
N SER A 328 -7.55 3.16 10.21
CA SER A 328 -8.62 3.81 10.97
C SER A 328 -9.50 4.67 10.06
N GLY A 329 -10.65 5.12 10.57
CA GLY A 329 -11.57 6.00 9.83
C GLY A 329 -12.66 5.25 9.07
N THR A 330 -13.09 5.83 7.95
CA THR A 330 -14.21 5.32 7.14
C THR A 330 -13.79 5.10 5.69
N ILE A 331 -14.21 3.97 5.11
CA ILE A 331 -14.02 3.66 3.70
C ILE A 331 -15.37 3.32 3.03
N THR A 332 -15.61 3.93 1.87
CA THR A 332 -16.78 3.67 1.03
C THR A 332 -16.32 3.33 -0.38
N LEU A 333 -16.74 2.16 -0.87
CA LEU A 333 -16.42 1.66 -2.20
C LEU A 333 -17.69 1.49 -3.01
N THR A 334 -17.77 2.16 -4.15
CA THR A 334 -18.89 2.06 -5.10
C THR A 334 -18.35 1.77 -6.49
N GLU A 335 -18.74 0.63 -7.08
CA GLU A 335 -18.33 0.23 -8.43
C GLU A 335 -16.79 0.14 -8.58
N VAL A 336 -16.11 -0.36 -7.55
CA VAL A 336 -14.65 -0.47 -7.52
C VAL A 336 -14.20 -1.83 -8.04
N VAL A 337 -13.14 -1.85 -8.85
CA VAL A 337 -12.55 -3.09 -9.36
C VAL A 337 -11.14 -3.25 -8.80
N PHE A 338 -10.87 -4.37 -8.15
CA PHE A 338 -9.53 -4.78 -7.73
C PHE A 338 -9.03 -5.92 -8.62
N THR A 339 -7.87 -5.75 -9.25
CA THR A 339 -7.29 -6.79 -10.12
C THR A 339 -5.79 -6.94 -9.92
N GLY A 340 -5.31 -8.17 -9.68
CA GLY A 340 -3.87 -8.44 -9.67
C GLY A 340 -3.10 -7.83 -8.50
N ASN A 341 -3.79 -7.39 -7.44
CA ASN A 341 -3.12 -6.78 -6.28
C ASN A 341 -2.59 -7.85 -5.33
N SER A 342 -1.46 -7.59 -4.66
CA SER A 342 -0.78 -8.59 -3.83
C SER A 342 -0.35 -8.07 -2.45
N ALA A 343 -0.53 -8.90 -1.43
CA ALA A 343 -0.06 -8.64 -0.07
C ALA A 343 0.83 -9.79 0.41
N ALA A 344 2.09 -9.50 0.73
CA ALA A 344 3.08 -10.51 1.12
C ALA A 344 3.77 -10.15 2.43
N GLY A 345 3.87 -11.11 3.33
CA GLY A 345 4.74 -11.00 4.50
C GLY A 345 6.23 -11.00 4.12
N GLY A 346 7.03 -10.30 4.91
CA GLY A 346 8.48 -10.38 4.87
C GLY A 346 8.97 -11.69 5.48
N SER A 347 10.03 -12.25 4.92
CA SER A 347 10.66 -13.46 5.44
C SER A 347 11.33 -13.19 6.79
N ALA A 348 11.31 -14.19 7.67
CA ALA A 348 12.10 -14.18 8.89
C ALA A 348 13.60 -14.22 8.57
N GLY A 349 14.40 -13.60 9.43
CA GLY A 349 15.84 -13.82 9.45
C GLY A 349 16.15 -15.24 9.90
N SER A 350 17.17 -15.86 9.29
CA SER A 350 17.64 -17.17 9.72
C SER A 350 18.10 -17.14 11.18
N SER A 351 17.91 -18.25 11.92
CA SER A 351 18.41 -18.50 13.28
C SER A 351 19.48 -19.61 13.29
N TYR A 352 20.40 -19.61 14.26
CA TYR A 352 21.49 -20.60 14.30
C TYR A 352 21.05 -22.00 14.72
N CYS A 353 20.02 -22.12 15.56
CA CYS A 353 19.62 -23.40 16.12
C CYS A 353 18.11 -23.64 16.11
N CYS A 354 17.74 -24.89 16.34
CA CYS A 354 16.41 -25.48 16.22
C CYS A 354 15.41 -25.20 17.36
N TYR A 355 15.69 -24.28 18.29
CA TYR A 355 14.84 -24.15 19.49
C TYR A 355 13.62 -23.24 19.28
N VAL A 356 13.79 -22.10 18.62
CA VAL A 356 12.69 -21.26 18.13
C VAL A 356 13.19 -20.39 16.98
N ASP A 357 12.74 -20.73 15.77
CA ASP A 357 13.01 -19.92 14.60
C ASP A 357 12.22 -18.61 14.68
N ALA A 358 12.79 -17.55 14.11
CA ALA A 358 12.03 -16.35 13.84
C ALA A 358 10.88 -16.69 12.88
N SER A 359 9.75 -16.00 13.01
CA SER A 359 8.62 -16.23 12.11
C SER A 359 8.54 -15.18 11.01
N ASN A 360 7.94 -15.57 9.89
CA ASN A 360 7.63 -14.65 8.81
C ASN A 360 6.56 -13.67 9.28
N GLY A 361 6.55 -12.46 8.71
CA GLY A 361 5.36 -11.63 8.81
C GLY A 361 4.24 -12.18 7.92
N GLN A 362 3.03 -11.64 8.09
CA GLN A 362 1.85 -12.09 7.37
C GLN A 362 1.53 -11.19 6.17
N GLY A 363 1.09 -11.79 5.07
CA GLY A 363 0.48 -11.10 3.94
C GLY A 363 -1.05 -11.21 4.00
N LYS A 364 -1.77 -10.09 4.19
CA LYS A 364 -3.23 -10.08 4.37
C LYS A 364 -3.93 -9.10 3.44
N GLY A 365 -5.01 -9.56 2.78
CA GLY A 365 -5.86 -8.75 1.92
C GLY A 365 -5.14 -8.18 0.70
N GLY A 366 -4.95 -8.98 -0.35
CA GLY A 366 -4.29 -8.55 -1.58
C GLY A 366 -4.97 -7.34 -2.21
N ALA A 367 -6.29 -7.28 -2.19
CA ALA A 367 -7.05 -6.10 -2.58
C ALA A 367 -7.18 -5.12 -1.40
N LEU A 368 -7.83 -5.53 -0.31
CA LEU A 368 -8.27 -4.63 0.76
C LEU A 368 -8.01 -5.23 2.15
N PHE A 369 -7.30 -4.49 2.98
CA PHE A 369 -7.18 -4.77 4.41
C PHE A 369 -7.96 -3.72 5.20
N VAL A 370 -8.93 -4.17 6.00
CA VAL A 370 -9.72 -3.32 6.91
C VAL A 370 -9.36 -3.69 8.35
N ASN A 371 -8.69 -2.77 9.05
CA ASN A 371 -8.35 -2.96 10.44
C ASN A 371 -9.59 -2.90 11.34
N THR A 372 -9.52 -3.55 12.50
CA THR A 372 -10.59 -3.51 13.50
C THR A 372 -10.93 -2.08 13.88
N GLY A 373 -12.22 -1.72 13.81
CA GLY A 373 -12.71 -0.39 14.17
C GLY A 373 -12.87 0.58 12.98
N VAL A 374 -12.41 0.21 11.78
CA VAL A 374 -12.74 0.94 10.55
C VAL A 374 -14.20 0.70 10.18
N VAL A 375 -14.91 1.76 9.79
CA VAL A 375 -16.25 1.66 9.22
C VAL A 375 -16.12 1.49 7.72
N ALA A 376 -16.47 0.32 7.20
CA ALA A 376 -16.32 -0.01 5.79
C ALA A 376 -17.65 -0.35 5.13
N SER A 377 -17.89 0.20 3.94
CA SER A 377 -19.04 -0.14 3.09
C SER A 377 -18.59 -0.36 1.65
N ALA A 378 -19.18 -1.36 1.00
CA ALA A 378 -18.83 -1.77 -0.35
C ALA A 378 -20.09 -2.13 -1.13
N THR A 379 -20.25 -1.54 -2.31
CA THR A 379 -21.35 -1.82 -3.23
C THR A 379 -20.81 -2.00 -4.64
N ALA A 380 -21.24 -3.07 -5.32
CA ALA A 380 -20.80 -3.40 -6.68
C ALA A 380 -19.26 -3.48 -6.83
N VAL A 381 -18.59 -4.10 -5.85
CA VAL A 381 -17.13 -4.30 -5.89
C VAL A 381 -16.83 -5.59 -6.65
N THR A 382 -15.87 -5.53 -7.57
CA THR A 382 -15.39 -6.71 -8.30
C THR A 382 -13.95 -6.98 -7.90
N VAL A 383 -13.64 -8.24 -7.60
CA VAL A 383 -12.27 -8.70 -7.27
C VAL A 383 -11.86 -9.81 -8.22
N SER A 384 -10.62 -9.78 -8.70
CA SER A 384 -10.07 -10.87 -9.50
C SER A 384 -8.55 -10.94 -9.40
N SER A 385 -7.99 -12.14 -9.42
CA SER A 385 -6.54 -12.37 -9.49
C SER A 385 -5.71 -11.69 -8.38
N ASN A 386 -6.30 -11.32 -7.25
CA ASN A 386 -5.53 -10.80 -6.11
C ASN A 386 -4.89 -11.97 -5.33
N SER A 387 -3.86 -11.68 -4.54
CA SER A 387 -3.16 -12.68 -3.74
C SER A 387 -2.77 -12.15 -2.35
N ALA A 388 -2.81 -13.03 -1.35
CA ALA A 388 -2.27 -12.75 -0.03
C ALA A 388 -1.48 -13.96 0.46
N SER A 389 -0.25 -13.78 0.97
CA SER A 389 0.63 -14.90 1.36
C SER A 389 0.12 -15.70 2.55
N ASP A 390 -0.77 -15.12 3.37
CA ASP A 390 -1.27 -15.71 4.61
C ASP A 390 -2.81 -15.66 4.68
N ALA A 391 -3.50 -15.82 3.55
CA ALA A 391 -4.95 -15.91 3.49
C ALA A 391 -5.51 -17.09 4.31
N ALA A 392 -6.48 -16.85 5.19
CA ALA A 392 -7.11 -17.92 5.98
C ALA A 392 -8.21 -18.71 5.21
N GLY A 393 -8.63 -18.23 4.04
CA GLY A 393 -9.66 -18.88 3.21
C GLY A 393 -11.10 -18.65 3.69
N THR A 394 -11.34 -17.63 4.52
CA THR A 394 -12.69 -17.24 4.97
C THR A 394 -13.23 -16.08 4.13
N SER A 395 -14.53 -15.77 4.25
CA SER A 395 -15.12 -14.64 3.52
C SER A 395 -14.54 -13.27 3.89
N SER A 396 -13.95 -13.15 5.09
CA SER A 396 -13.34 -11.92 5.60
C SER A 396 -11.83 -12.00 5.83
N ASP A 397 -11.18 -13.09 5.41
CA ASP A 397 -9.72 -13.29 5.42
C ASP A 397 -9.39 -14.28 4.30
N ASN A 398 -9.14 -13.74 3.11
CA ASN A 398 -8.80 -14.46 1.89
C ASN A 398 -7.78 -13.66 1.06
N ASN A 399 -7.55 -14.11 -0.19
CA ASN A 399 -6.63 -13.44 -1.11
C ASN A 399 -7.03 -12.00 -1.45
N ASP A 400 -8.33 -11.71 -1.44
CA ASP A 400 -8.86 -10.39 -1.79
C ASP A 400 -8.92 -9.51 -0.54
N THR A 401 -9.57 -9.98 0.53
CA THR A 401 -9.88 -9.13 1.68
C THR A 401 -9.44 -9.66 3.03
N TYR A 402 -9.20 -8.72 3.96
CA TYR A 402 -9.09 -8.97 5.39
C TYR A 402 -9.99 -7.99 6.16
N GLY A 403 -10.69 -8.47 7.19
CA GLY A 403 -11.51 -7.66 8.10
C GLY A 403 -12.87 -7.22 7.54
N ILE A 404 -13.19 -7.60 6.29
CA ILE A 404 -14.46 -7.33 5.64
C ILE A 404 -14.81 -8.45 4.65
N SER A 405 -16.09 -8.79 4.54
CA SER A 405 -16.64 -9.58 3.42
C SER A 405 -17.16 -8.62 2.37
N LEU A 406 -16.68 -8.76 1.13
CA LEU A 406 -17.26 -8.05 -0.01
C LEU A 406 -18.55 -8.75 -0.46
N PRO A 407 -19.51 -8.00 -1.04
CA PRO A 407 -20.77 -8.54 -1.53
C PRO A 407 -20.62 -9.41 -2.78
#